data_AF-A0A9W6WUZ7-F1
#
_entry.id   AF-A0A9W6WUZ7-F1
#
_cell.length_a   1.000
_cell.length_b   1.000
_cell.length_c   1.000
_cell.angle_alpha   90.00
_cell.angle_beta   90.00
_cell.angle_gamma   90.00
#
_symmetry.space_group_name_H-M   'P 1'
#
loop_
_entity.id
_entity.type
_entity.pdbx_description
1 polymer ?
#
loop_
_entity_poly.entity_id
_entity_poly.type
_entity_poly.pdbx_seq_one_letter_code
_entity_poly.pdbx_strand_id
1 'polypeptide(L)' 'MDGYSRFVKVHMLKDKSSEAVNNYLKEYVLWAERQAGRMIKRVITYTVKQVLTDKGGEFVNEAMEA' A
#
# COMPACT_ATOMS: atom_id res chain seq x y z
N MET A 1 1.81 1.50 7.23
CA MET A 1 0.99 2.34 8.13
C MET A 1 0.41 3.46 7.29
N ASP A 2 -0.88 3.74 7.42
CA ASP A 2 -1.51 4.89 6.77
C ASP A 2 -1.35 6.14 7.66
N GLY A 3 -0.79 7.20 7.10
CA GLY A 3 -0.56 8.47 7.80
C GLY A 3 -1.84 9.26 8.11
N TYR A 4 -2.90 9.09 7.31
CA TYR A 4 -4.18 9.76 7.50
C TYR A 4 -5.03 9.05 8.57
N SER A 5 -5.32 7.76 8.36
CA SER A 5 -6.20 7.01 9.26
C SER A 5 -5.51 6.45 10.51
N ARG A 6 -4.16 6.47 10.56
CA ARG A 6 -3.33 5.78 11.56
C ARG A 6 -3.54 4.26 11.61
N PHE A 7 -4.19 3.69 10.59
CA PHE A 7 -4.40 2.27 10.50
C PHE A 7 -3.09 1.54 10.15
N VAL A 8 -2.82 0.46 10.87
CA VAL A 8 -1.67 -0.41 10.64
C VAL A 8 -2.17 -1.79 10.24
N LYS A 9 -1.71 -2.27 9.08
CA LYS A 9 -1.91 -3.64 8.63
C LYS A 9 -0.55 -4.36 8.68
N VAL A 10 -0.53 -5.54 9.30
CA VAL A 10 0.67 -6.36 9.46
C VAL A 10 0.46 -7.69 8.73
N HIS A 11 1.47 -8.11 7.98
CA HIS A 11 1.50 -9.40 7.30
C HIS A 11 2.71 -10.19 7.81
N MET A 12 2.49 -11.46 8.17
CA MET A 12 3.58 -12.37 8.48
C MET A 12 4.06 -13.00 7.17
N LEU A 13 5.26 -12.66 6.74
CA LEU A 13 5.82 -13.13 5.47
C LEU A 13 6.63 -14.41 5.68
N LYS A 14 6.52 -15.34 4.73
CA LYS A 14 7.36 -16.56 4.68
C LYS A 14 8.61 -16.36 3.82
N ASP A 15 8.55 -15.41 2.88
CA ASP A 15 9.65 -14.96 2.04
C ASP A 15 9.59 -13.43 1.90
N LYS A 16 10.74 -12.82 1.60
CA LYS A 16 10.87 -11.37 1.42
C LYS A 16 11.14 -11.00 -0.04
N SER A 17 10.63 -11.80 -0.98
CA SER A 17 10.78 -11.49 -2.41
C SER A 17 10.06 -10.18 -2.74
N SER A 18 10.62 -9.42 -3.69
CA SER A 18 10.00 -8.18 -4.17
C SER A 18 8.59 -8.42 -4.70
N GLU A 19 8.37 -9.54 -5.39
CA GLU A 19 7.05 -9.94 -5.89
C GLU A 19 6.02 -10.08 -4.76
N ALA A 20 6.36 -10.85 -3.71
CA ALA A 20 5.46 -11.04 -2.56
C ALA A 20 5.16 -9.72 -1.85
N VAL A 21 6.20 -8.91 -1.58
CA VAL A 21 6.06 -7.63 -0.88
C VAL A 21 5.25 -6.61 -1.71
N ASN A 22 5.52 -6.51 -3.00
CA ASN A 22 4.82 -5.57 -3.90
C ASN A 22 3.33 -5.92 -4.05
N ASN A 23 2.98 -7.21 -4.07
CA ASN A 23 1.58 -7.63 -4.11
C ASN A 23 0.82 -7.14 -2.86
N TYR A 24 1.40 -7.29 -1.67
CA TYR A 24 0.79 -6.76 -0.45
C TYR A 24 0.70 -5.24 -0.42
N LEU A 25 1.71 -4.53 -0.96
CA LEU A 25 1.67 -3.08 -1.09
C LEU A 25 0.52 -2.63 -2.02
N LYS A 26 0.39 -3.24 -3.20
CA LYS A 26 -0.68 -2.94 -4.16
C LYS A 26 -2.07 -3.21 -3.56
N GLU A 27 -2.24 -4.34 -2.88
CA GLU A 27 -3.48 -4.67 -2.17
C GLU A 27 -3.83 -3.63 -1.10
N TYR A 28 -2.84 -3.17 -0.34
CA TYR A 28 -3.05 -2.16 0.69
C TYR A 28 -3.44 -0.82 0.11
N VAL A 29 -2.78 -0.37 -0.97
CA VAL A 29 -3.12 0.88 -1.68
C VAL A 29 -4.58 0.83 -2.15
N LEU A 30 -4.98 -0.23 -2.86
CA LEU A 30 -6.37 -0.41 -3.31
C LEU A 30 -7.38 -0.49 -2.16
N TRP A 31 -6.99 -1.03 -1.01
CA TRP A 31 -7.83 -1.02 0.18
C TRP A 31 -7.96 0.39 0.76
N ALA A 32 -6.85 1.12 0.90
CA ALA A 32 -6.83 2.46 1.51
C ALA A 32 -7.67 3.46 0.72
N GLU A 33 -7.54 3.46 -0.61
CA GLU A 33 -8.33 4.30 -1.51
C GLU A 33 -9.83 4.05 -1.38
N ARG A 34 -10.22 2.76 -1.34
CA ARG A 34 -11.63 2.36 -1.12
C ARG A 34 -12.15 2.76 0.26
N GLN A 35 -11.33 2.64 1.31
CA GLN A 35 -11.75 3.02 2.67
C GLN A 35 -11.97 4.52 2.79
N ALA A 36 -11.04 5.34 2.30
CA ALA A 36 -11.16 6.79 2.35
C ALA A 36 -12.39 7.29 1.59
N GLY A 37 -12.69 6.73 0.41
CA GLY A 37 -13.89 7.05 -0.35
C GLY A 37 -15.20 6.72 0.37
N ARG A 38 -15.25 5.60 1.12
CA ARG A 38 -16.45 5.20 1.89
C ARG A 38 -16.74 6.14 3.06
N MET A 39 -15.71 6.66 3.72
CA MET A 39 -15.87 7.47 4.92
C MET A 39 -16.57 8.81 4.64
N ILE A 40 -16.50 9.33 3.42
CA ILE A 40 -16.90 10.71 3.10
C ILE A 40 -18.26 10.81 2.37
N LYS A 41 -18.92 9.68 2.03
CA LYS A 41 -20.24 9.63 1.35
C LYS A 41 -20.37 10.58 0.13
N ARG A 42 -19.26 11.02 -0.46
CA ARG A 42 -19.18 11.81 -1.70
C ARG A 42 -18.45 11.00 -2.75
N VAL A 43 -18.74 11.29 -4.02
CA VAL A 43 -18.04 10.73 -5.19
C VAL A 43 -16.65 11.40 -5.32
N ILE A 44 -15.84 11.33 -4.27
CA ILE A 44 -14.46 11.79 -4.29
C ILE A 44 -13.60 10.55 -4.38
N THR A 45 -12.87 10.41 -5.49
CA THR A 45 -11.87 9.37 -5.65
C THR A 45 -10.66 9.76 -4.80
N TYR A 46 -10.37 8.94 -3.79
CA TYR A 46 -9.15 9.08 -3.01
C TYR A 46 -8.04 8.27 -3.67
N THR A 47 -6.87 8.88 -3.84
CA THR A 47 -5.69 8.21 -4.37
C THR A 47 -4.55 8.28 -3.36
N VAL A 48 -3.82 7.18 -3.22
CA VAL A 48 -2.58 7.18 -2.44
C VAL A 48 -1.52 7.91 -3.26
N LYS A 49 -1.03 9.05 -2.73
CA LYS A 49 -0.05 9.87 -3.44
C LYS A 49 1.38 9.38 -3.29
N GLN A 50 1.69 8.75 -2.16
CA GLN A 50 3.06 8.37 -1.83
C GLN A 50 3.08 7.18 -0.88
N VAL A 51 4.04 6.29 -1.11
CA VAL A 51 4.45 5.24 -0.17
C VAL A 51 5.91 5.53 0.19
N LEU A 52 6.21 5.53 1.49
CA LEU A 52 7.57 5.74 2.01
C LEU A 52 8.08 4.42 2.58
N THR A 53 9.22 3.96 2.07
CA THR A 53 9.90 2.74 2.53
C THR A 53 11.33 3.08 2.95
N ASP A 54 11.99 2.15 3.61
CA ASP A 54 13.44 2.18 3.71
C ASP A 54 14.08 1.80 2.35
N LYS A 55 15.41 1.67 2.34
CA LYS A 55 16.19 1.31 1.14
C LYS A 55 16.34 -0.21 0.95
N GLY A 56 15.42 -1.02 1.47
CA GLY A 56 15.43 -2.47 1.29
C GLY A 56 15.27 -2.88 -0.18
N GLY A 57 15.98 -3.94 -0.60
CA GLY A 57 15.94 -4.44 -1.98
C GLY A 57 14.55 -4.94 -2.41
N GLU A 58 13.73 -5.38 -1.45
CA GLU A 58 12.33 -5.74 -1.69
C GLU A 58 11.45 -4.55 -2.10
N PHE A 59 11.89 -3.31 -1.87
CA PHE A 59 11.18 -2.08 -2.25
C PHE A 59 11.85 -1.36 -3.42
N VAL A 60 13.18 -1.44 -3.52
CA VAL A 60 13.96 -0.82 -4.62
C VAL A 60 14.15 -1.84 -5.73
N ASN A 61 13.14 -1.98 -6.59
CA ASN A 61 13.13 -2.93 -7.72
C ASN A 61 12.13 -2.50 -8.82
N GLU A 62 12.18 -3.19 -9.95
CA GLU A 62 11.35 -2.92 -11.14
C GLU A 62 10.01 -3.68 -11.13
N ALA A 63 9.74 -4.54 -10.14
CA ALA A 63 8.53 -5.38 -10.13
C ALA A 63 7.22 -4.58 -9.91
N MET A 64 7.32 -3.29 -9.61
CA MET A 64 6.18 -2.38 -9.51
C MET A 64 5.84 -1.68 -10.84
N GLU A 65 6.76 -1.63 -11.82
CA GLU A 65 6.66 -0.83 -13.06
C GLU A 65 5.94 -1.53 -14.23
N ALA A 66 5.16 -2.58 -13.98
CA ALA A 66 4.41 -3.31 -15.02
C ALA A 66 3.23 -2.53 -15.61
#